data_AF-A0A382V8I0-F1
#
_entry.id   AF-A0A382V8I0-F1
#
_cell.length_a   1.000
_cell.length_b   1.000
_cell.length_c   1.000
_cell.angle_alpha   90.00
_cell.angle_beta   90.00
_cell.angle_gamma   90.00
#
_symmetry.space_group_name_H-M   'P 1'
#
loop_
_entity.id
_entity.type
_entity.pdbx_description
1 polymer ?
#
loop_
_entity_poly.entity_id
_entity_poly.type
_entity_poly.pdbx_seq_one_letter_code
_entity_poly.pdbx_strand_id
1 'polypeptide(L)'
;MLKKHGQLFLTAVFIFDSIVIIFSWLAAYYIRFKTSIGPPLRYAIPEIDFYLWALIPVWMAFMFNIRLCGLYKPLRGKPITTEFFNIIKVGVLSILILTALTFFYREYSFSRYVVVFFWALVTFLLIISHMLVRLALIEARRRGLNIRHILIVGAGDLGQAVAEKINLHPEFGINIIGFLTTHSEKIGKELNGIQIIGADHEISKVIYKYRIDQLYIALPLSEHDKMEKVLENLAEETVDIKVVPDLLQFMNLQAGVEDLDGLPVIN
;
A
#
# COMPACT_ATOMS: atom_id res chain seq x y z
N MET A 1 19.32 -3.32 3.67
CA MET A 1 19.41 -2.54 2.39
C MET A 1 18.06 -2.21 1.72
N LEU A 2 16.95 -2.88 2.06
CA LEU A 2 15.63 -2.70 1.41
C LEU A 2 14.82 -1.46 1.86
N LYS A 3 15.02 -0.96 3.09
CA LYS A 3 14.42 0.32 3.51
C LYS A 3 14.82 1.48 2.58
N LYS A 4 16.03 1.45 2.00
CA LYS A 4 16.59 2.51 1.15
C LYS A 4 15.90 2.59 -0.22
N HIS A 5 15.62 1.46 -0.86
CA HIS A 5 14.94 1.42 -2.16
C HIS A 5 13.44 1.73 -2.05
N GLY A 6 12.80 1.25 -0.97
CA GLY A 6 11.43 1.65 -0.64
C GLY A 6 11.31 3.15 -0.37
N GLN A 7 12.26 3.73 0.39
CA GLN A 7 12.28 5.17 0.67
C GLN A 7 12.47 6.01 -0.60
N LEU A 8 13.41 5.67 -1.49
CA LEU A 8 13.60 6.40 -2.73
C LEU A 8 12.33 6.43 -3.59
N PHE A 9 11.64 5.29 -3.67
CA PHE A 9 10.36 5.21 -4.37
C PHE A 9 9.28 6.07 -3.71
N LEU A 10 9.14 5.99 -2.39
CA LEU A 10 8.17 6.82 -1.65
C LEU A 10 8.46 8.31 -1.81
N THR A 11 9.73 8.70 -1.80
CA THR A 11 10.16 10.08 -2.05
C THR A 11 9.83 10.51 -3.48
N ALA A 12 10.02 9.65 -4.48
CA ALA A 12 9.66 9.95 -5.86
C ALA A 12 8.14 10.17 -6.04
N VAL A 13 7.31 9.30 -5.46
CA VAL A 13 5.84 9.47 -5.49
C VAL A 13 5.43 10.76 -4.77
N PHE A 14 6.02 11.05 -3.61
CA PHE A 14 5.77 12.30 -2.88
C PHE A 14 6.09 13.56 -3.71
N ILE A 15 7.22 13.56 -4.40
CA ILE A 15 7.61 14.66 -5.29
C ILE A 15 6.61 14.79 -6.44
N PHE A 16 6.21 13.66 -7.04
CA PHE A 16 5.26 13.64 -8.14
C PHE A 16 3.89 14.18 -7.71
N ASP A 17 3.36 13.73 -6.57
CA ASP A 17 2.09 14.22 -6.02
C ASP A 17 2.15 15.71 -5.71
N SER A 18 3.28 16.18 -5.18
CA SER A 18 3.50 17.60 -4.92
C SER A 18 3.43 18.42 -6.20
N ILE A 19 4.07 17.95 -7.28
CA ILE A 19 4.00 18.59 -8.61
C ILE A 19 2.57 18.56 -9.13
N VAL A 20 1.86 17.43 -9.01
CA VAL A 20 0.47 17.31 -9.46
C VAL A 20 -0.44 18.30 -8.74
N ILE A 21 -0.31 18.45 -7.42
CA ILE A 21 -1.13 19.39 -6.63
C ILE A 21 -0.84 20.84 -7.03
N ILE A 22 0.44 21.20 -7.13
CA ILE A 22 0.85 22.56 -7.53
C ILE A 22 0.37 22.89 -8.93
N PHE A 23 0.61 21.98 -9.88
CA PHE A 23 0.16 22.13 -11.26
C PHE A 23 -1.37 22.24 -11.32
N SER A 24 -2.10 21.39 -10.59
CA SER A 24 -3.57 21.40 -10.58
C SER A 24 -4.12 22.73 -10.06
N TRP A 25 -3.50 23.30 -9.03
CA TRP A 25 -3.91 24.59 -8.47
C TRP A 25 -3.72 25.74 -9.46
N LEU A 26 -2.53 25.83 -10.06
CA LEU A 26 -2.21 26.87 -11.05
C LEU A 26 -3.04 26.73 -12.32
N ALA A 27 -3.24 25.49 -12.79
CA ALA A 27 -4.09 25.20 -13.94
C ALA A 27 -5.55 25.55 -13.67
N ALA A 28 -6.08 25.27 -12.46
CA ALA A 28 -7.45 25.66 -12.10
C ALA A 28 -7.65 27.18 -12.08
N TYR A 29 -6.66 27.93 -11.60
CA TYR A 29 -6.65 29.40 -11.69
C TYR A 29 -6.66 29.87 -13.15
N TYR A 30 -5.76 29.32 -13.97
CA TYR A 30 -5.65 29.68 -15.39
C TYR A 30 -6.94 29.37 -16.16
N ILE A 31 -7.49 28.16 -15.98
CA ILE A 31 -8.77 27.76 -16.57
C ILE A 31 -9.87 28.75 -16.16
N ARG A 32 -9.98 29.11 -14.88
CA ARG A 32 -11.07 30.00 -14.45
C ARG A 32 -10.96 31.43 -14.99
N PHE A 33 -9.76 32.01 -15.01
CA PHE A 33 -9.59 33.46 -15.21
C PHE A 33 -9.02 33.85 -16.56
N LYS A 34 -8.33 32.94 -17.26
CA LYS A 34 -7.75 33.18 -18.58
C LYS A 34 -8.50 32.49 -19.71
N THR A 35 -9.44 31.60 -19.40
CA THR A 35 -10.31 30.98 -20.40
C THR A 35 -11.77 31.40 -20.19
N SER A 36 -12.57 31.33 -21.24
CA SER A 36 -14.01 31.63 -21.20
C SER A 36 -14.86 30.51 -20.61
N ILE A 37 -14.26 29.55 -19.90
CA ILE A 37 -14.95 28.38 -19.35
C ILE A 37 -15.58 28.74 -18.00
N GLY A 38 -16.91 28.67 -17.95
CA GLY A 38 -17.73 28.98 -16.76
C GLY A 38 -18.52 30.28 -16.91
N PRO A 39 -19.30 30.67 -15.88
CA PRO A 39 -20.11 31.87 -15.95
C PRO A 39 -19.25 33.15 -16.01
N PRO A 40 -19.80 34.22 -16.61
CA PRO A 40 -19.09 35.48 -16.78
C PRO A 40 -18.53 35.98 -15.45
N LEU A 41 -17.32 36.54 -15.50
CA LEU A 41 -16.66 37.13 -14.35
C LEU A 41 -17.50 38.31 -13.83
N ARG A 42 -17.99 38.20 -12.59
CA ARG A 42 -18.76 39.26 -11.92
C ARG A 42 -17.87 40.31 -11.25
N TYR A 43 -16.58 40.00 -11.09
CA TYR A 43 -15.58 40.83 -10.42
C TYR A 43 -14.29 40.86 -11.25
N ALA A 44 -13.40 41.81 -10.94
CA ALA A 44 -12.06 41.86 -11.52
C ALA A 44 -11.31 40.54 -11.29
N ILE A 45 -10.42 40.20 -12.23
CA ILE A 45 -9.55 39.03 -12.10
C ILE A 45 -8.64 39.27 -10.88
N PRO A 46 -8.69 38.42 -9.84
CA PRO A 46 -7.80 38.57 -8.71
C PRO A 46 -6.34 38.43 -9.14
N GLU A 47 -5.43 39.09 -8.43
CA GLU A 47 -4.00 38.97 -8.68
C GLU A 47 -3.52 37.53 -8.43
N ILE A 48 -2.56 37.08 -9.24
CA ILE A 48 -2.01 35.72 -9.13
C ILE A 48 -1.28 35.50 -7.80
N ASP A 49 -0.70 36.56 -7.23
CA ASP A 49 0.07 36.50 -5.98
C ASP A 49 -0.76 35.97 -4.82
N PHE A 50 -2.05 36.35 -4.76
CA PHE A 50 -2.98 35.82 -3.78
C PHE A 50 -3.14 34.29 -3.88
N TYR A 51 -3.23 33.77 -5.10
CA TYR A 51 -3.32 32.33 -5.36
C TYR A 51 -2.00 31.60 -5.13
N LEU A 52 -0.86 32.27 -5.31
CA LEU A 52 0.46 31.72 -4.98
C LEU A 52 0.65 31.57 -3.47
N TRP A 53 0.21 32.55 -2.67
CA TRP A 53 0.22 32.43 -1.21
C TRP A 53 -0.68 31.30 -0.70
N ALA A 54 -1.84 31.11 -1.34
CA ALA A 54 -2.75 30.00 -1.02
C ALA A 54 -2.19 28.61 -1.37
N LEU A 55 -1.14 28.52 -2.19
CA LEU A 55 -0.52 27.25 -2.57
C LEU A 55 0.03 26.49 -1.36
N ILE A 56 0.60 27.20 -0.39
CA ILE A 56 1.22 26.60 0.80
C ILE A 56 0.18 25.84 1.64
N PRO A 57 -0.94 26.46 2.10
CA PRO A 57 -1.97 25.74 2.86
C PRO A 57 -2.64 24.63 2.03
N VAL A 58 -2.84 24.83 0.72
CA VAL A 58 -3.37 23.79 -0.17
C VAL A 58 -2.45 22.57 -0.18
N TRP A 59 -1.16 22.78 -0.45
CA TRP A 59 -0.18 21.70 -0.48
C TRP A 59 -0.06 20.99 0.88
N MET A 60 0.00 21.75 1.97
CA MET A 60 0.06 21.17 3.32
C MET A 60 -1.17 20.32 3.65
N ALA A 61 -2.38 20.80 3.35
CA ALA A 61 -3.62 20.07 3.60
C ALA A 61 -3.64 18.73 2.84
N PHE A 62 -3.25 18.74 1.56
CA PHE A 62 -3.19 17.51 0.76
C PHE A 62 -2.11 16.56 1.28
N MET A 63 -0.88 17.03 1.50
CA MET A 63 0.22 16.17 1.99
C MET A 63 -0.10 15.53 3.34
N PHE A 64 -0.75 16.27 4.24
CA PHE A 64 -1.21 15.77 5.53
C PHE A 64 -2.25 14.66 5.35
N ASN A 65 -3.29 14.88 4.54
CA ASN A 65 -4.35 13.90 4.31
C ASN A 65 -3.88 12.65 3.56
N ILE A 66 -2.94 12.78 2.60
CA ILE A 66 -2.34 11.64 1.90
C ILE A 66 -1.64 10.70 2.88
N ARG A 67 -0.88 11.27 3.84
CA ARG A 67 -0.25 10.49 4.92
C ARG A 67 -1.28 9.81 5.81
N LEU A 68 -2.31 10.52 6.25
CA LEU A 68 -3.36 9.98 7.12
C LEU A 68 -4.16 8.85 6.46
N CYS A 69 -4.53 9.02 5.19
CA CYS A 69 -5.27 8.01 4.43
C CYS A 69 -4.38 6.84 3.96
N GLY A 70 -3.07 6.91 4.20
CA GLY A 70 -2.14 5.82 3.94
C GLY A 70 -1.90 5.53 2.47
N LEU A 71 -1.99 6.54 1.60
CA LEU A 71 -1.80 6.37 0.14
C LEU A 71 -0.36 5.94 -0.21
N TYR A 72 0.60 6.23 0.67
CA TYR A 72 2.00 5.83 0.54
C TYR A 72 2.33 4.45 1.14
N LYS A 73 1.33 3.68 1.58
CA LYS A 73 1.58 2.31 2.06
C LYS A 73 1.77 1.38 0.84
N PRO A 74 2.74 0.45 0.83
CA PRO A 74 2.91 -0.47 -0.28
C PRO A 74 1.67 -1.37 -0.45
N LEU A 75 0.90 -1.14 -1.51
CA LEU A 75 -0.32 -1.88 -1.82
C LEU A 75 0.01 -3.18 -2.58
N ARG A 76 0.76 -4.11 -1.96
CA ARG A 76 0.88 -5.48 -2.48
C ARG A 76 -0.41 -6.23 -2.12
N GLY A 77 -1.13 -6.74 -3.11
CA GLY A 77 -2.37 -7.50 -2.89
C GLY A 77 -3.63 -6.71 -2.55
N LYS A 78 -3.61 -5.37 -2.64
CA LYS A 78 -4.84 -4.57 -2.47
C LYS A 78 -5.50 -4.26 -3.82
N PRO A 79 -6.84 -4.31 -3.89
CA PRO A 79 -7.55 -4.00 -5.12
C PRO A 79 -7.37 -2.52 -5.50
N ILE A 80 -7.45 -2.23 -6.80
CA ILE A 80 -7.31 -0.88 -7.36
C ILE A 80 -8.42 0.04 -6.82
N THR A 81 -9.60 -0.52 -6.54
CA THR A 81 -10.75 0.21 -6.00
C THR A 81 -10.45 0.87 -4.66
N THR A 82 -9.70 0.20 -3.75
CA THR A 82 -9.31 0.79 -2.47
C THR A 82 -8.45 2.03 -2.66
N GLU A 83 -7.54 2.02 -3.63
CA GLU A 83 -6.69 3.18 -3.94
C GLU A 83 -7.51 4.34 -4.49
N PHE A 84 -8.43 4.06 -5.41
CA PHE A 84 -9.36 5.05 -5.96
C PHE A 84 -10.21 5.73 -4.87
N PHE A 85 -10.83 4.95 -3.98
CA PHE A 85 -11.62 5.51 -2.88
C PHE A 85 -10.78 6.34 -1.91
N ASN A 86 -9.52 5.93 -1.65
CA ASN A 86 -8.62 6.71 -0.81
C ASN A 86 -8.24 8.06 -1.46
N ILE A 87 -8.01 8.12 -2.77
CA ILE A 87 -7.72 9.38 -3.48
C ILE A 87 -8.91 10.33 -3.37
N ILE A 88 -10.14 9.85 -3.59
CA ILE A 88 -11.35 10.66 -3.43
C ILE A 88 -11.47 11.17 -2.00
N LYS A 89 -11.27 10.29 -1.01
CA LYS A 89 -11.33 10.66 0.42
C LYS A 89 -10.33 11.76 0.75
N VAL A 90 -9.08 11.66 0.27
CA VAL A 90 -8.06 12.69 0.44
C VAL A 90 -8.51 14.02 -0.17
N GLY A 91 -9.02 14.01 -1.40
CA GLY A 91 -9.49 15.21 -2.08
C GLY A 91 -10.64 15.91 -1.33
N VAL A 92 -11.64 15.13 -0.89
CA VAL A 92 -12.79 15.64 -0.14
C VAL A 92 -12.36 16.21 1.22
N LEU A 93 -11.57 15.48 2.00
CA LEU A 93 -11.08 15.95 3.31
C LEU A 93 -10.23 17.22 3.18
N SER A 94 -9.36 17.27 2.17
CA SER A 94 -8.49 18.43 1.95
C SER A 94 -9.30 19.67 1.58
N ILE A 95 -10.30 19.54 0.70
CA ILE A 95 -11.19 20.65 0.34
C ILE A 95 -12.06 21.09 1.50
N LEU A 96 -12.55 20.15 2.31
CA LEU A 96 -13.33 20.48 3.50
C LEU A 96 -12.50 21.33 4.47
N ILE A 97 -11.26 20.92 4.75
CA ILE A 97 -10.32 21.70 5.59
C ILE A 97 -10.06 23.07 4.99
N LEU A 98 -9.73 23.15 3.69
CA LEU A 98 -9.44 24.42 3.03
C LEU A 98 -10.65 25.36 3.05
N THR A 99 -11.85 24.83 2.79
CA THR A 99 -13.10 25.59 2.84
C THR A 99 -13.37 26.07 4.26
N ALA A 100 -13.18 25.22 5.28
CA ALA A 100 -13.30 25.61 6.67
C ALA A 100 -12.33 26.75 7.04
N LEU A 101 -11.09 26.71 6.56
CA LEU A 101 -10.10 27.77 6.78
C LEU A 101 -10.54 29.11 6.16
N THR A 102 -11.20 29.10 5.00
CA THR A 102 -11.71 30.35 4.39
C THR A 102 -12.76 31.06 5.25
N PHE A 103 -13.49 30.37 6.13
CA PHE A 103 -14.44 31.03 7.05
C PHE A 103 -13.77 31.89 8.12
N PHE A 104 -12.53 31.57 8.50
CA PHE A 104 -11.75 32.36 9.46
C PHE A 104 -11.11 33.59 8.79
N TYR A 105 -10.78 33.49 7.50
CA TYR A 105 -10.16 34.57 6.72
C TYR A 105 -11.19 35.24 5.80
N ARG A 106 -12.15 35.96 6.41
CA ARG A 106 -13.29 36.59 5.72
C ARG A 106 -12.93 37.65 4.67
N GLU A 107 -11.73 38.21 4.74
CA GLU A 107 -11.28 39.26 3.81
C GLU A 107 -11.00 38.73 2.40
N TYR A 108 -10.86 37.40 2.24
CA TYR A 108 -10.47 36.80 0.97
C TYR A 108 -11.53 35.82 0.45
N SER A 109 -12.17 36.17 -0.66
CA SER A 109 -13.17 35.32 -1.31
C SER A 109 -12.54 34.54 -2.47
N PHE A 110 -12.37 33.24 -2.31
CA PHE A 110 -11.96 32.35 -3.40
C PHE A 110 -13.13 32.07 -4.33
N SER A 111 -12.86 32.08 -5.64
CA SER A 111 -13.84 31.62 -6.62
C SER A 111 -14.17 30.13 -6.42
N ARG A 112 -15.43 29.82 -6.11
CA ARG A 112 -15.92 28.44 -5.95
C ARG A 112 -15.63 27.57 -7.19
N TYR A 113 -15.61 28.18 -8.37
CA TYR A 113 -15.27 27.49 -9.62
C TYR A 113 -13.80 27.05 -9.66
N VAL A 114 -12.85 27.84 -9.11
CA VAL A 114 -11.44 27.40 -9.00
C VAL A 114 -11.37 26.16 -8.13
N VAL A 115 -12.09 26.12 -7.00
CA VAL A 115 -12.13 24.95 -6.12
C VAL A 115 -12.66 23.72 -6.84
N VAL A 116 -13.72 23.86 -7.63
CA VAL A 116 -14.30 22.74 -8.42
C VAL A 116 -13.32 22.26 -9.51
N PHE A 117 -12.74 23.17 -10.29
CA PHE A 117 -11.76 22.80 -11.32
C PHE A 117 -10.52 22.17 -10.71
N PHE A 118 -10.02 22.72 -9.60
CA PHE A 118 -8.91 22.18 -8.86
C PHE A 118 -9.21 20.76 -8.38
N TRP A 119 -10.37 20.54 -7.75
CA TRP A 119 -10.77 19.22 -7.26
C TRP A 119 -10.82 18.18 -8.38
N ALA A 120 -11.46 18.54 -9.50
CA ALA A 120 -11.58 17.64 -10.65
C ALA A 120 -10.20 17.30 -11.22
N LEU A 121 -9.36 18.31 -11.42
CA LEU A 121 -8.05 18.15 -12.02
C LEU A 121 -7.08 17.38 -11.11
N VAL A 122 -7.02 17.72 -9.82
CA VAL A 122 -6.13 17.04 -8.87
C VAL A 122 -6.55 15.58 -8.67
N THR A 123 -7.87 15.30 -8.57
CA THR A 123 -8.37 13.92 -8.43
C THR A 123 -8.02 13.10 -9.66
N PHE A 124 -8.27 13.64 -10.86
CA PHE A 124 -7.98 12.96 -12.12
C PHE A 124 -6.48 12.69 -12.30
N LEU A 125 -5.64 13.70 -12.09
CA LEU A 125 -4.19 13.56 -12.25
C LEU A 125 -3.58 12.66 -11.18
N LEU A 126 -4.06 12.69 -9.94
CA LEU A 126 -3.62 11.75 -8.90
C LEU A 126 -3.98 10.31 -9.27
N ILE A 127 -5.19 10.02 -9.75
CA ILE A 127 -5.58 8.69 -10.21
C ILE A 127 -4.64 8.19 -11.32
N ILE A 128 -4.39 9.03 -12.33
CA ILE A 128 -3.48 8.67 -13.44
C ILE A 128 -2.07 8.42 -12.91
N SER A 129 -1.54 9.31 -12.08
CA SER A 129 -0.19 9.20 -11.55
C SER A 129 0.02 7.90 -10.77
N HIS A 130 -0.91 7.57 -9.88
CA HIS A 130 -0.89 6.36 -9.07
C HIS A 130 -1.05 5.10 -9.94
N MET A 131 -1.90 5.15 -10.95
CA MET A 131 -2.06 4.05 -11.91
C MET A 131 -0.77 3.80 -12.70
N LEU A 132 -0.13 4.86 -13.20
CA LEU A 132 1.16 4.77 -13.92
C LEU A 132 2.26 4.20 -13.02
N VAL A 133 2.34 4.68 -11.78
CA VAL A 133 3.29 4.20 -10.76
C VAL A 133 3.06 2.71 -10.46
N ARG A 134 1.80 2.29 -10.31
CA ARG A 134 1.43 0.88 -10.10
C ARG A 134 1.86 0.02 -11.29
N LEU A 135 1.57 0.44 -12.52
CA LEU A 135 1.96 -0.28 -13.73
C LEU A 135 3.49 -0.39 -13.86
N ALA A 136 4.23 0.70 -13.60
CA ALA A 136 5.68 0.70 -13.60
C ALA A 136 6.26 -0.26 -12.55
N LEU A 137 5.65 -0.34 -11.36
CA LEU A 137 6.05 -1.30 -10.33
C LEU A 137 5.76 -2.75 -10.72
N ILE A 138 4.61 -3.03 -11.34
CA ILE A 138 4.27 -4.39 -11.80
C ILE A 138 5.29 -4.83 -12.85
N GLU A 139 5.61 -3.97 -13.81
CA GLU A 139 6.60 -4.27 -14.85
C GLU A 139 8.01 -4.43 -14.27
N ALA A 140 8.41 -3.57 -13.34
CA ALA A 140 9.69 -3.70 -12.64
C ALA A 140 9.79 -5.06 -11.90
N ARG A 141 8.71 -5.50 -11.24
CA ARG A 141 8.64 -6.80 -10.56
C ARG A 141 8.70 -7.97 -11.53
N ARG A 142 8.04 -7.87 -12.69
CA ARG A 142 8.14 -8.88 -13.77
C ARG A 142 9.56 -9.04 -14.30
N ARG A 143 10.35 -7.97 -14.30
CA ARG A 143 11.78 -7.98 -14.67
C ARG A 143 12.72 -8.42 -13.55
N GLY A 144 12.18 -8.79 -12.39
CA GLY A 144 12.94 -9.26 -11.26
C GLY A 144 13.44 -8.17 -10.30
N LEU A 145 13.00 -6.93 -10.47
CA LEU A 145 13.35 -5.83 -9.56
C LEU A 145 12.34 -5.75 -8.40
N ASN A 146 12.80 -5.40 -7.20
CA ASN A 146 11.95 -5.26 -6.01
C ASN A 146 11.18 -6.55 -5.64
N ILE A 147 11.74 -7.72 -5.99
CA ILE A 147 11.29 -9.02 -5.50
C ILE A 147 11.57 -9.11 -4.00
N ARG A 148 10.66 -9.74 -3.25
CA ARG A 148 10.90 -10.22 -1.88
C ARG A 148 11.07 -11.72 -1.88
N HIS A 149 12.16 -12.20 -1.29
CA HIS A 149 12.37 -13.62 -1.06
C HIS A 149 11.66 -14.04 0.22
N ILE A 150 10.80 -15.05 0.10
CA ILE A 150 10.02 -15.54 1.23
C ILE A 150 10.30 -17.02 1.50
N LEU A 151 10.17 -17.37 2.77
CA LEU A 151 10.29 -18.73 3.27
C LEU A 151 8.99 -19.08 3.97
N ILE A 152 8.45 -20.28 3.73
CA ILE A 152 7.20 -20.72 4.34
C ILE A 152 7.49 -21.84 5.35
N VAL A 153 7.14 -21.64 6.61
CA VAL A 153 7.20 -22.67 7.66
C VAL A 153 5.88 -23.40 7.70
N GLY A 154 5.91 -24.71 7.45
CA GLY A 154 4.74 -25.55 7.31
C GLY A 154 4.54 -25.97 5.85
N ALA A 155 4.87 -27.23 5.57
CA ALA A 155 4.70 -27.86 4.24
C ALA A 155 3.34 -28.58 4.10
N GLY A 156 2.38 -28.29 4.98
CA GLY A 156 1.01 -28.84 4.95
C GLY A 156 0.08 -28.06 4.02
N ASP A 157 -1.21 -28.34 4.10
CA ASP A 157 -2.24 -27.76 3.24
C ASP A 157 -2.30 -26.23 3.33
N LEU A 158 -2.16 -25.67 4.55
CA LEU A 158 -2.14 -24.22 4.76
C LEU A 158 -0.95 -23.55 4.06
N GLY A 159 0.24 -24.12 4.17
CA GLY A 159 1.44 -23.61 3.50
C GLY A 159 1.36 -23.73 1.99
N GLN A 160 0.81 -24.83 1.48
CA GLN A 160 0.58 -25.01 0.05
C GLN A 160 -0.45 -24.01 -0.50
N ALA A 161 -1.54 -23.75 0.22
CA ALA A 161 -2.54 -22.76 -0.16
C ALA A 161 -1.97 -21.33 -0.18
N VAL A 162 -1.07 -21.01 0.76
CA VAL A 162 -0.33 -19.73 0.77
C VAL A 162 0.56 -19.62 -0.47
N ALA A 163 1.32 -20.67 -0.78
CA ALA A 163 2.19 -20.71 -1.94
C ALA A 163 1.41 -20.57 -3.26
N GLU A 164 0.28 -21.28 -3.38
CA GLU A 164 -0.61 -21.21 -4.54
C GLU A 164 -1.13 -19.78 -4.74
N LYS A 165 -1.66 -19.13 -3.70
CA LYS A 165 -2.14 -17.74 -3.78
C LYS A 165 -1.03 -16.76 -4.17
N ILE A 166 0.19 -16.96 -3.71
CA ILE A 166 1.32 -16.11 -4.08
C ILE A 166 1.71 -16.33 -5.55
N ASN A 167 1.76 -17.58 -6.01
CA ASN A 167 2.09 -17.92 -7.39
C ASN A 167 1.02 -17.47 -8.40
N LEU A 168 -0.25 -17.43 -7.99
CA LEU A 168 -1.34 -16.87 -8.79
C LEU A 168 -1.22 -15.35 -9.00
N HIS A 169 -0.43 -14.66 -8.18
CA HIS A 169 -0.25 -13.20 -8.23
C HIS A 169 1.22 -12.76 -8.38
N PRO A 170 1.87 -13.02 -9.54
CA PRO A 170 3.25 -12.61 -9.79
C PRO A 170 3.49 -11.10 -9.64
N GLU A 171 2.46 -10.28 -9.82
CA GLU A 171 2.48 -8.84 -9.62
C GLU A 171 2.86 -8.42 -8.19
N PHE A 172 2.78 -9.32 -7.21
CA PHE A 172 3.22 -9.03 -5.84
C PHE A 172 4.74 -8.94 -5.73
N GLY A 173 5.49 -9.48 -6.70
CA GLY A 173 6.95 -9.52 -6.66
C GLY A 173 7.43 -10.28 -5.43
N ILE A 174 6.87 -11.47 -5.23
CA ILE A 174 7.20 -12.38 -4.13
C ILE A 174 7.75 -13.64 -4.77
N ASN A 175 8.92 -14.07 -4.31
CA ASN A 175 9.57 -15.29 -4.76
C ASN A 175 9.69 -16.25 -3.58
N ILE A 176 9.07 -17.42 -3.69
CA ILE A 176 9.12 -18.45 -2.65
C ILE A 176 10.41 -19.23 -2.83
N ILE A 177 11.32 -19.13 -1.87
CA ILE A 177 12.59 -19.86 -1.90
C ILE A 177 12.40 -21.33 -1.57
N GLY A 178 11.46 -21.63 -0.66
CA GLY A 178 11.18 -23.00 -0.27
C GLY A 178 10.25 -23.10 0.92
N PHE A 179 10.01 -24.34 1.33
CA PHE A 179 9.31 -24.70 2.55
C PHE A 179 10.28 -25.20 3.62
N LEU A 180 9.95 -24.92 4.88
CA LEU A 180 10.47 -25.63 6.04
C LEU A 180 9.41 -26.54 6.62
N THR A 181 9.85 -27.67 7.14
CA THR A 181 8.97 -28.70 7.70
C THR A 181 9.47 -29.13 9.07
N THR A 182 8.55 -29.46 9.97
CA THR A 182 8.91 -30.16 11.23
C THR A 182 9.13 -31.67 10.99
N HIS A 183 8.65 -32.18 9.85
CA HIS A 183 8.71 -33.57 9.44
C HIS A 183 9.94 -33.80 8.56
N SER A 184 11.06 -34.19 9.16
CA SER A 184 12.37 -34.30 8.48
C SER A 184 12.36 -35.26 7.29
N GLU A 185 11.47 -36.25 7.29
CA GLU A 185 11.26 -37.22 6.21
C GLU A 185 10.69 -36.61 4.92
N LYS A 186 10.21 -35.36 4.97
CA LYS A 186 9.73 -34.61 3.80
C LYS A 186 10.80 -33.71 3.18
N ILE A 187 11.96 -33.54 3.82
CA ILE A 187 13.04 -32.69 3.30
C ILE A 187 13.51 -33.22 1.93
N GLY A 188 13.74 -32.31 0.99
CA GLY A 188 14.13 -32.63 -0.39
C GLY A 188 12.96 -33.01 -1.30
N LYS A 189 11.74 -33.19 -0.79
CA LYS A 189 10.54 -33.33 -1.62
C LYS A 189 10.13 -31.97 -2.21
N GLU A 190 9.39 -32.04 -3.31
CA GLU A 190 8.85 -30.88 -4.01
C GLU A 190 7.33 -30.85 -3.85
N LEU A 191 6.80 -29.68 -3.54
CA LEU A 191 5.38 -29.40 -3.43
C LEU A 191 5.04 -28.25 -4.38
N ASN A 192 4.22 -28.53 -5.40
CA ASN A 192 3.77 -27.54 -6.39
C ASN A 192 4.90 -26.72 -7.03
N GLY A 193 6.03 -27.36 -7.38
CA GLY A 193 7.18 -26.66 -7.99
C GLY A 193 8.19 -26.11 -6.99
N ILE A 194 7.95 -26.26 -5.67
CA ILE A 194 8.73 -25.61 -4.61
C ILE A 194 9.32 -26.67 -3.69
N GLN A 195 10.62 -26.59 -3.44
CA GLN A 195 11.33 -27.58 -2.61
C GLN A 195 11.14 -27.33 -1.11
N ILE A 196 11.11 -28.43 -0.36
CA ILE A 196 11.29 -28.43 1.09
C ILE A 196 12.79 -28.41 1.37
N ILE A 197 13.31 -27.22 1.69
CA ILE A 197 14.76 -26.93 1.69
C ILE A 197 15.45 -27.23 3.03
N GLY A 198 14.68 -27.52 4.08
CA GLY A 198 15.23 -27.83 5.39
C GLY A 198 14.17 -28.04 6.46
N ALA A 199 14.66 -28.27 7.68
CA ALA A 199 13.82 -28.37 8.86
C ALA A 199 13.54 -26.98 9.47
N ASP A 200 12.45 -26.87 10.23
CA ASP A 200 12.06 -25.67 10.96
C ASP A 200 13.10 -25.18 11.98
N HIS A 201 13.89 -26.07 12.59
CA HIS A 201 14.99 -25.68 13.48
C HIS A 201 16.22 -25.10 12.76
N GLU A 202 16.30 -25.20 11.42
CA GLU A 202 17.42 -24.63 10.63
C GLU A 202 17.09 -23.23 10.08
N ILE A 203 16.01 -22.61 10.56
CA ILE A 203 15.44 -21.38 9.99
C ILE A 203 16.47 -20.25 9.86
N SER A 204 17.28 -20.00 10.90
CA SER A 204 18.29 -18.95 10.90
C SER A 204 19.32 -19.18 9.80
N LYS A 205 19.84 -20.42 9.67
CA LYS A 205 20.80 -20.77 8.62
C LYS A 205 20.24 -20.51 7.23
N VAL A 206 18.97 -20.89 7.00
CA VAL A 206 18.28 -20.72 5.73
C VAL A 206 18.03 -19.24 5.44
N ILE A 207 17.61 -18.46 6.44
CA ILE A 207 17.41 -17.00 6.33
C ILE A 207 18.70 -16.31 5.86
N TYR A 208 19.84 -16.61 6.49
CA TYR A 208 21.13 -16.03 6.10
C TYR A 208 21.59 -16.49 4.71
N LYS A 209 21.51 -17.80 4.44
CA LYS A 209 22.01 -18.40 3.20
C LYS A 209 21.26 -17.88 1.97
N TYR A 210 19.95 -17.77 2.05
CA TYR A 210 19.09 -17.38 0.93
C TYR A 210 18.65 -15.91 0.96
N ARG A 211 19.11 -15.13 1.96
CA ARG A 211 18.75 -13.72 2.16
C ARG A 211 17.23 -13.52 2.14
N ILE A 212 16.55 -14.26 3.02
CA ILE A 212 15.10 -14.21 3.15
C ILE A 212 14.67 -12.86 3.71
N ASP A 213 13.69 -12.24 3.05
CA ASP A 213 13.13 -10.95 3.46
C ASP A 213 11.93 -11.11 4.39
N GLN A 214 11.12 -12.15 4.15
CA GLN A 214 9.92 -12.41 4.95
C GLN A 214 9.74 -13.89 5.24
N LEU A 215 9.26 -14.19 6.43
CA LEU A 215 8.91 -15.54 6.85
C LEU A 215 7.39 -15.65 6.99
N TYR A 216 6.81 -16.66 6.35
CA TYR A 216 5.40 -16.99 6.49
C TYR A 216 5.26 -18.23 7.36
N ILE A 217 4.60 -18.11 8.51
CA ILE A 217 4.33 -19.24 9.39
C ILE A 217 2.91 -19.72 9.07
N ALA A 218 2.81 -20.88 8.46
CA ALA A 218 1.58 -21.51 7.98
C ALA A 218 1.44 -22.90 8.62
N LEU A 219 1.43 -22.91 9.95
CA LEU A 219 1.23 -24.11 10.77
C LEU A 219 -0.25 -24.22 11.18
N PRO A 220 -0.83 -25.43 11.19
CA PRO A 220 -2.20 -25.63 11.65
C PRO A 220 -2.33 -25.35 13.16
N LEU A 221 -3.54 -25.08 13.63
CA LEU A 221 -3.80 -24.81 15.06
C LEU A 221 -3.35 -25.95 15.99
N SER A 222 -3.37 -27.19 15.51
CA SER A 222 -2.89 -28.37 16.24
C SER A 222 -1.38 -28.34 16.53
N GLU A 223 -0.62 -27.47 15.87
CA GLU A 223 0.83 -27.33 16.00
C GLU A 223 1.24 -26.04 16.74
N HIS A 224 0.38 -25.52 17.62
CA HIS A 224 0.62 -24.28 18.36
C HIS A 224 1.98 -24.26 19.11
N ASP A 225 2.32 -25.34 19.83
CA ASP A 225 3.60 -25.47 20.54
C ASP A 225 4.82 -25.33 19.61
N LYS A 226 4.69 -25.74 18.34
CA LYS A 226 5.75 -25.60 17.34
C LYS A 226 5.85 -24.17 16.85
N MET A 227 4.71 -23.49 16.69
CA MET A 227 4.69 -22.08 16.32
C MET A 227 5.41 -21.22 17.37
N GLU A 228 5.16 -21.46 18.66
CA GLU A 228 5.87 -20.75 19.74
C GLU A 228 7.39 -20.97 19.65
N LYS A 229 7.84 -22.22 19.49
CA LYS A 229 9.27 -22.54 19.33
C LYS A 229 9.89 -21.87 18.10
N VAL A 230 9.17 -21.83 16.99
CA VAL A 230 9.63 -21.13 15.78
C VAL A 230 9.78 -19.63 16.05
N LEU A 231 8.82 -19.02 16.74
CA LEU A 231 8.87 -17.60 17.10
C LEU A 231 10.02 -17.29 18.07
N GLU A 232 10.25 -18.16 19.07
CA GLU A 232 11.39 -18.04 20.00
C GLU A 232 12.73 -18.10 19.25
N ASN A 233 12.89 -19.05 18.33
CA ASN A 233 14.09 -19.17 17.49
C ASN A 233 14.34 -17.96 16.57
N LEU A 234 13.30 -17.16 16.32
CA LEU A 234 13.36 -15.98 15.47
C LEU A 234 13.45 -14.67 16.27
N ALA A 235 13.43 -14.71 17.60
CA ALA A 235 13.38 -13.52 18.44
C ALA A 235 14.57 -12.56 18.21
N GLU A 236 15.72 -13.12 17.83
CA GLU A 236 16.95 -12.36 17.52
C GLU A 236 17.11 -12.04 16.03
N GLU A 237 16.25 -12.59 15.17
CA GLU A 237 16.32 -12.39 13.72
C GLU A 237 15.58 -11.12 13.29
N THR A 238 16.10 -10.44 12.27
CA THR A 238 15.52 -9.17 11.76
C THR A 238 14.56 -9.38 10.59
N VAL A 239 14.13 -10.61 10.35
CA VAL A 239 13.22 -10.99 9.25
C VAL A 239 11.79 -10.55 9.55
N ASP A 240 11.04 -10.14 8.52
CA ASP A 240 9.63 -9.77 8.66
C ASP A 240 8.75 -11.02 8.78
N ILE A 241 8.23 -11.30 9.97
CA ILE A 241 7.44 -12.51 10.27
C ILE A 241 5.95 -12.24 10.01
N LYS A 242 5.31 -13.16 9.30
CA LYS A 242 3.87 -13.16 9.01
C LYS A 242 3.26 -14.49 9.40
N VAL A 243 2.33 -14.46 10.36
CA VAL A 243 1.57 -15.65 10.74
C VAL A 243 0.32 -15.72 9.88
N VAL A 244 0.10 -16.88 9.25
CA VAL A 244 -1.11 -17.16 8.49
C VAL A 244 -2.04 -17.94 9.42
N PRO A 245 -3.18 -17.37 9.82
CA PRO A 245 -4.10 -18.08 10.70
C PRO A 245 -4.75 -19.23 9.92
N ASP A 246 -4.86 -20.39 10.56
CA ASP A 246 -5.52 -21.57 10.00
C ASP A 246 -7.05 -21.39 10.05
N LEU A 247 -7.56 -20.57 9.12
CA LEU A 247 -8.98 -20.31 8.97
C LEU A 247 -9.61 -21.08 7.80
N LEU A 248 -8.82 -21.87 7.08
CA LEU A 248 -9.28 -22.60 5.89
C LEU A 248 -10.45 -23.54 6.22
N GLN A 249 -10.42 -24.17 7.39
CA GLN A 249 -11.47 -25.07 7.85
C GLN A 249 -12.79 -24.33 8.15
N PHE A 250 -12.71 -23.06 8.55
CA PHE A 250 -13.86 -22.24 8.91
C PHE A 250 -14.48 -21.51 7.71
N MET A 251 -13.71 -21.24 6.64
CA MET A 251 -14.25 -20.62 5.42
C MET A 251 -15.33 -21.47 4.74
N ASN A 252 -15.28 -22.79 4.88
CA ASN A 252 -16.32 -23.69 4.35
C ASN A 252 -17.67 -23.55 5.06
N LEU A 253 -17.70 -22.96 6.27
CA LEU A 253 -18.91 -22.77 7.07
C LEU A 253 -19.64 -21.44 6.75
N GLN A 254 -19.19 -20.69 5.74
CA GLN A 254 -19.58 -19.28 5.51
C GLN A 254 -19.30 -18.37 6.71
N ALA A 255 -18.44 -18.84 7.64
CA ALA A 255 -18.08 -18.09 8.81
C ALA A 255 -17.26 -16.86 8.40
N GLY A 256 -17.71 -15.68 8.84
CA GLY A 256 -16.98 -14.44 8.65
C GLY A 256 -15.86 -14.31 9.68
N VAL A 257 -14.83 -13.54 9.35
CA VAL A 257 -13.84 -13.09 10.32
C VAL A 257 -14.21 -11.66 10.69
N GLU A 258 -14.64 -11.48 11.94
CA GLU A 258 -14.90 -10.18 12.55
C GLU A 258 -13.70 -9.76 13.41
N ASP A 259 -13.48 -8.47 13.56
CA ASP A 259 -12.43 -7.92 14.42
C ASP A 259 -13.10 -7.34 15.68
N LEU A 260 -12.90 -8.01 16.81
CA LEU A 260 -13.38 -7.57 18.13
C LEU A 260 -12.21 -6.95 18.90
N ASP A 261 -12.04 -5.64 18.80
CA ASP A 261 -10.99 -4.88 19.50
C ASP A 261 -9.56 -5.40 19.25
N GLY A 262 -9.26 -5.78 18.00
CA GLY A 262 -7.98 -6.35 17.58
C GLY A 262 -7.89 -7.87 17.69
N LEU A 263 -8.94 -8.54 18.18
CA LEU A 263 -9.04 -9.98 18.23
C LEU A 263 -9.85 -10.50 17.03
N PRO A 264 -9.27 -11.35 16.16
CA PRO A 264 -10.05 -11.99 15.11
C PRO A 264 -11.03 -12.99 15.74
N VAL A 265 -12.33 -12.75 15.56
CA VAL A 265 -13.44 -13.62 15.99
C VAL A 265 -14.08 -14.25 14.76
N ILE A 266 -14.42 -15.52 14.87
CA ILE A 266 -15.11 -16.28 13.82
C ILE A 266 -16.60 -16.30 14.17
N ASN A 267 -17.47 -15.87 13.24
CA ASN A 267 -18.92 -15.83 13.43
C ASN A 267 -19.68 -16.84 12.57
#